data_AF-T1HKU2-F1
#
_entry.id   AF-T1HKU2-F1
#
_cell.length_a   1.000
_cell.length_b   1.000
_cell.length_c   1.000
_cell.angle_alpha   90.00
_cell.angle_beta   90.00
_cell.angle_gamma   90.00
#
_symmetry.space_group_name_H-M   'P 1'
#
loop_
_entity.id
_entity.type
_entity.pdbx_description
1 polymer ?
#
loop_
_entity_poly.entity_id
_entity_poly.type
_entity_poly.pdbx_seq_one_letter_code
_entity_poly.pdbx_strand_id
1 'polypeptide(L)'
;MRPPSDSFVLKLCWIFFIIVGIVENKTMSGPSQYVIKSLEKCESTEGHKLMLDKYRITKFNRTVYTYNGNMTLIEELTNEGTEINFSFEVWGNGGWKKNFFNKRFKNTCSVLEQYSPKYVEAIKKQTNITGCPLPVGTYEFKDLVINLDMAVSMPYGLYRTTVEFFKDSEIFFCMRLILDVLPVK
;
A
#
# COMPACT_ATOMS: atom_id res chain seq x y z
N MET A 1 30.48 -26.12 -41.51
CA MET A 1 29.93 -25.61 -40.24
C MET A 1 29.63 -26.79 -39.34
N ARG A 2 30.37 -26.96 -38.25
CA ARG A 2 30.14 -28.03 -37.26
C ARG A 2 29.16 -27.47 -36.22
N PRO A 3 28.08 -28.17 -35.84
CA PRO A 3 27.22 -27.69 -34.77
C PRO A 3 28.04 -27.62 -33.47
N PRO A 4 27.84 -26.60 -32.62
CA PRO A 4 28.50 -26.56 -31.32
C PRO A 4 28.05 -27.76 -30.49
N SER A 5 28.99 -28.39 -29.78
CA SER A 5 28.76 -29.60 -28.99
C SER A 5 27.75 -29.35 -27.87
N ASP A 6 26.80 -30.28 -27.70
CA ASP A 6 25.70 -30.25 -26.71
C ASP A 6 26.15 -29.93 -25.27
N SER A 7 27.42 -30.22 -24.94
CA SER A 7 28.00 -29.95 -23.62
C SER A 7 28.08 -28.46 -23.26
N PHE A 8 28.29 -27.58 -24.25
CA PHE A 8 28.43 -26.14 -23.98
C PHE A 8 27.07 -25.48 -23.70
N VAL A 9 26.04 -25.90 -24.44
CA VAL A 9 24.66 -25.40 -24.28
C VAL A 9 24.09 -25.82 -22.92
N LEU A 10 24.32 -27.08 -22.50
CA LEU A 10 23.89 -27.56 -21.17
C LEU A 10 24.54 -26.79 -20.01
N LYS A 11 25.83 -26.44 -20.12
CA LYS A 11 26.55 -25.67 -19.10
C LYS A 11 26.03 -24.23 -18.99
N LEU A 12 25.72 -23.59 -20.11
CA LEU A 12 25.13 -22.25 -20.12
C LEU A 12 23.72 -22.24 -19.53
N CYS A 13 22.90 -23.25 -19.83
CA CYS A 13 21.59 -23.40 -19.19
C CYS A 13 21.71 -23.59 -17.67
N TRP A 14 22.67 -24.40 -17.19
CA TRP A 14 22.91 -24.57 -15.75
C TRP A 14 23.32 -23.28 -15.04
N ILE A 15 24.21 -22.50 -15.66
CA ILE A 15 24.62 -21.19 -15.12
C ILE A 15 23.43 -20.22 -15.11
N PHE A 16 22.60 -20.24 -16.15
CA PHE A 16 21.38 -19.44 -16.20
C PHE A 16 20.38 -19.82 -15.09
N PHE A 17 20.17 -21.11 -14.82
CA PHE A 17 19.32 -21.57 -13.71
C PHE A 17 19.87 -21.18 -12.33
N ILE A 18 21.19 -21.22 -12.13
CA ILE A 18 21.81 -20.73 -10.89
C ILE A 18 21.60 -19.22 -10.74
N ILE A 19 21.79 -18.45 -11.82
CA ILE A 19 21.57 -16.99 -11.79
C ILE A 19 20.09 -16.66 -11.53
N VAL A 20 19.16 -17.35 -12.20
CA VAL A 20 17.71 -17.19 -11.97
C VAL A 20 17.34 -17.57 -10.53
N GLY A 21 17.87 -18.68 -9.99
CA GLY A 21 17.66 -19.07 -8.59
C GLY A 21 18.27 -18.10 -7.56
N ILE A 22 19.35 -17.39 -7.90
CA ILE A 22 19.90 -16.30 -7.08
C ILE A 22 19.01 -15.05 -7.17
N VAL A 23 18.40 -14.76 -8.33
CA VAL A 23 17.52 -13.61 -8.54
C VAL A 23 16.14 -13.80 -7.89
N GLU A 24 15.61 -15.03 -7.86
CA GLU A 24 14.38 -15.38 -7.13
C GLU A 24 14.56 -15.37 -5.61
N ASN A 25 15.81 -15.45 -5.13
CA ASN A 25 16.19 -15.25 -3.73
C ASN A 25 16.53 -13.78 -3.40
N LYS A 26 15.85 -12.81 -4.01
CA LYS A 26 15.61 -11.55 -3.28
C LYS A 26 14.64 -11.87 -2.15
N THR A 27 15.24 -12.43 -1.10
CA THR A 27 14.68 -12.77 0.19
C THR A 27 13.40 -12.00 0.46
N MET A 28 12.27 -12.70 0.41
CA MET A 28 11.15 -12.33 1.26
C MET A 28 11.75 -12.21 2.65
N SER A 29 11.91 -10.97 3.13
CA SER A 29 12.47 -10.72 4.44
C SER A 29 11.59 -11.45 5.46
N GLY A 30 12.20 -11.88 6.57
CA GLY A 30 11.49 -12.54 7.67
C GLY A 30 10.29 -11.72 8.17
N PRO A 31 9.60 -12.17 9.24
CA PRO A 31 8.43 -11.46 9.75
C PRO A 31 8.73 -9.96 9.90
N SER A 32 7.93 -9.13 9.22
CA SER A 32 8.17 -7.70 9.05
C SER A 32 7.12 -6.88 9.78
N GLN A 33 7.51 -5.71 10.28
CA GLN A 33 6.60 -4.73 10.88
C GLN A 33 6.75 -3.37 10.21
N TYR A 34 5.62 -2.66 10.11
CA TYR A 34 5.52 -1.40 9.39
C TYR A 34 5.38 -0.23 10.36
N VAL A 35 6.29 0.74 10.26
CA VAL A 35 6.29 1.94 11.11
C VAL A 35 6.13 3.19 10.24
N ILE A 36 5.07 3.97 10.47
CA ILE A 36 4.89 5.28 9.83
C ILE A 36 5.90 6.26 10.44
N LYS A 37 6.73 6.86 9.59
CA LYS A 37 7.65 7.94 9.98
C LYS A 37 7.02 9.30 9.80
N SER A 38 6.38 9.51 8.66
CA SER A 38 5.74 10.78 8.30
C SER A 38 4.68 10.58 7.23
N LEU A 39 3.78 11.56 7.14
CA LEU A 39 2.86 11.74 6.02
C LEU A 39 3.39 12.88 5.17
N GLU A 40 3.40 12.67 3.86
CA GLU A 40 3.79 13.67 2.88
C GLU A 40 2.56 14.11 2.08
N LYS A 41 2.63 15.33 1.52
CA LYS A 41 1.62 15.77 0.57
C LYS A 41 1.75 14.97 -0.72
N CYS A 42 0.61 14.58 -1.29
CA CYS A 42 0.58 14.10 -2.65
C CYS A 42 0.85 15.23 -3.65
N GLU A 43 1.40 14.87 -4.80
CA GLU A 43 1.61 15.81 -5.92
C GLU A 43 0.28 16.16 -6.60
N SER A 44 -0.65 15.21 -6.66
CA SER A 44 -2.02 15.48 -7.11
C SER A 44 -2.85 15.94 -5.94
N THR A 45 -3.34 17.19 -6.00
CA THR A 45 -4.33 17.74 -5.07
C THR A 45 -5.63 18.14 -5.76
N GLU A 46 -5.65 18.12 -7.09
CA GLU A 46 -6.83 18.45 -7.88
C GLU A 46 -7.75 17.24 -7.99
N GLY A 47 -9.06 17.47 -7.92
CA GLY A 47 -10.08 16.43 -8.13
C GLY A 47 -10.41 15.55 -6.91
N HIS A 48 -9.74 15.72 -5.76
CA HIS A 48 -10.02 14.90 -4.57
C HIS A 48 -11.50 15.01 -4.13
N LYS A 49 -12.18 13.86 -4.13
CA LYS A 49 -13.58 13.71 -3.69
C LYS A 49 -13.69 13.19 -2.26
N LEU A 50 -12.57 12.84 -1.64
CA LEU A 50 -12.45 12.52 -0.22
C LEU A 50 -11.54 13.56 0.45
N MET A 51 -12.08 14.27 1.42
CA MET A 51 -11.37 15.30 2.18
C MET A 51 -11.17 14.85 3.62
N LEU A 52 -9.99 15.13 4.18
CA LEU A 52 -9.68 14.88 5.59
C LEU A 52 -9.52 16.23 6.30
N ASP A 53 -10.40 16.51 7.25
CA ASP A 53 -10.46 17.78 7.96
C ASP A 53 -10.24 17.59 9.46
N LYS A 54 -9.57 18.56 10.09
CA LYS A 54 -9.31 18.60 11.54
C LYS A 54 -8.72 17.28 12.08
N TYR A 55 -7.91 16.61 11.26
CA TYR A 55 -7.42 15.29 11.60
C TYR A 55 -6.15 15.33 12.44
N ARG A 56 -5.99 14.30 13.26
CA ARG A 56 -4.81 14.02 14.07
C ARG A 56 -4.56 12.52 14.08
N ILE A 57 -3.37 12.14 13.64
CA ILE A 57 -2.90 10.77 13.72
C ILE A 57 -1.92 10.68 14.90
N THR A 58 -2.23 9.83 15.87
CA THR A 58 -1.42 9.65 17.07
C THR A 58 -0.87 8.24 17.10
N LYS A 59 0.41 8.11 17.43
CA LYS A 59 1.03 6.79 17.61
C LYS A 59 0.62 6.23 18.97
N PHE A 60 -0.07 5.09 18.97
CA PHE A 60 -0.44 4.38 20.20
C PHE A 60 0.64 3.36 20.59
N ASN A 61 1.12 2.57 19.62
CA ASN A 61 2.25 1.64 19.79
C ASN A 61 3.10 1.60 18.50
N ARG A 62 4.08 0.68 18.39
CA ARG A 62 5.04 0.61 17.28
C ARG A 62 4.36 0.48 15.90
N THR A 63 3.28 -0.31 15.80
CA THR A 63 2.54 -0.60 14.56
C THR A 63 1.08 -0.11 14.58
N VAL A 64 0.64 0.47 15.70
CA VAL A 64 -0.76 0.88 15.93
C VAL A 64 -0.84 2.39 16.05
N TYR A 65 -1.68 2.99 15.23
CA TYR A 65 -1.97 4.42 15.23
C TYR A 65 -3.45 4.65 15.49
N THR A 66 -3.81 5.80 16.04
CA THR A 66 -5.19 6.24 16.15
C THR A 66 -5.41 7.47 15.29
N TYR A 67 -6.51 7.48 14.56
CA TYR A 67 -6.98 8.61 13.78
C TYR A 67 -8.18 9.26 14.46
N ASN A 68 -8.07 10.57 14.67
CA ASN A 68 -9.16 11.42 15.14
C ASN A 68 -9.38 12.50 14.09
N GLY A 69 -10.58 12.66 13.55
CA GLY A 69 -10.82 13.67 12.54
C GLY A 69 -12.06 13.40 11.69
N ASN A 70 -12.35 14.33 10.80
CA ASN A 70 -13.49 14.24 9.90
C ASN A 70 -13.03 13.77 8.52
N MET A 71 -13.79 12.86 7.93
CA MET A 71 -13.63 12.43 6.56
C MET A 71 -14.90 12.81 5.79
N THR A 72 -14.78 13.66 4.78
CA THR A 72 -15.92 14.09 3.96
C THR A 72 -15.81 13.46 2.59
N LEU A 73 -16.78 12.63 2.22
CA LEU A 73 -16.99 12.16 0.87
C LEU A 73 -17.97 13.09 0.18
N ILE A 74 -17.55 13.73 -0.92
CA ILE A 74 -18.43 14.58 -1.75
C ILE A 74 -19.10 13.79 -2.89
N GLU A 75 -18.71 12.54 -3.07
CA GLU A 75 -19.26 11.62 -4.06
C GLU A 75 -19.31 10.19 -3.48
N GLU A 76 -20.33 9.42 -3.86
CA GLU A 76 -20.51 8.04 -3.41
C GLU A 76 -19.36 7.15 -3.92
N LEU A 77 -18.79 6.33 -3.04
CA LEU A 77 -17.77 5.36 -3.41
C LEU A 77 -18.41 3.97 -3.61
N THR A 78 -18.61 3.60 -4.88
CA THR A 78 -19.04 2.26 -5.28
C THR A 78 -17.85 1.28 -5.29
N ASN A 79 -18.11 -0.03 -5.33
CA ASN A 79 -17.04 -0.99 -5.52
C ASN A 79 -16.59 -1.04 -7.00
N GLU A 80 -17.55 -1.11 -7.91
CA GLU A 80 -17.30 -1.10 -9.36
C GLU A 80 -16.79 0.27 -9.83
N GLY A 81 -15.98 0.27 -10.88
CA GLY A 81 -15.37 1.50 -11.43
C GLY A 81 -14.26 2.09 -10.57
N THR A 82 -13.93 1.47 -9.43
CA THR A 82 -12.86 1.95 -8.55
C THR A 82 -11.57 1.15 -8.69
N GLU A 83 -10.45 1.84 -8.54
CA GLU A 83 -9.12 1.24 -8.50
C GLU A 83 -8.31 1.80 -7.32
N ILE A 84 -7.42 1.00 -6.76
CA ILE A 84 -6.43 1.41 -5.77
C ILE A 84 -5.05 1.10 -6.31
N ASN A 85 -4.20 2.11 -6.39
CA ASN A 85 -2.81 1.99 -6.81
C ASN A 85 -1.90 2.17 -5.60
N PHE A 86 -1.02 1.21 -5.38
CA PHE A 86 0.08 1.31 -4.42
C PHE A 86 1.40 1.45 -5.18
N SER A 87 2.09 2.57 -4.99
CA SER A 87 3.39 2.85 -5.57
C SER A 87 4.43 2.98 -4.48
N PHE A 88 5.44 2.12 -4.51
CA PHE A 88 6.53 2.07 -3.53
C PHE A 88 7.83 2.51 -4.18
N GLU A 89 8.53 3.39 -3.48
CA GLU A 89 9.89 3.82 -3.78
C GLU A 89 10.75 3.44 -2.59
N VAL A 90 11.94 2.88 -2.84
CA VAL A 90 12.84 2.44 -1.76
C VAL A 90 14.00 3.42 -1.62
N TRP A 91 14.37 3.76 -0.39
CA TRP A 91 15.54 4.57 -0.13
C TRP A 91 16.81 3.74 -0.29
N GLY A 92 17.78 4.26 -1.05
CA GLY A 92 19.08 3.63 -1.22
C GLY A 92 20.06 4.57 -1.90
N ASN A 93 21.36 4.40 -1.63
CA ASN A 93 22.45 5.17 -2.25
C ASN A 93 22.22 6.70 -2.24
N GLY A 94 21.64 7.24 -1.17
CA GLY A 94 21.40 8.68 -1.01
C GLY A 94 20.17 9.24 -1.73
N GLY A 95 19.27 8.39 -2.25
CA GLY A 95 18.05 8.86 -2.90
C GLY A 95 16.90 7.84 -2.92
N TRP A 96 15.75 8.29 -3.41
CA TRP A 96 14.58 7.45 -3.64
C TRP A 96 14.68 6.75 -5.00
N LYS A 97 14.74 5.42 -4.98
CA LYS A 97 14.62 4.62 -6.20
C LYS A 97 13.14 4.43 -6.54
N LYS A 98 12.69 5.12 -7.59
CA LYS A 98 11.32 5.05 -8.11
C LYS A 98 10.95 3.64 -8.60
N ASN A 99 9.65 3.34 -8.64
CA ASN A 99 9.11 2.11 -9.22
C ASN A 99 9.73 0.83 -8.64
N PHE A 100 10.00 0.82 -7.33
CA PHE A 100 10.48 -0.39 -6.66
C PHE A 100 9.42 -1.48 -6.71
N PHE A 101 8.17 -1.10 -6.43
CA PHE A 101 7.01 -1.96 -6.57
C PHE A 101 5.79 -1.09 -6.86
N ASN A 102 5.01 -1.46 -7.88
CA ASN A 102 3.75 -0.80 -8.20
C ASN A 102 2.69 -1.88 -8.35
N LYS A 103 1.55 -1.72 -7.66
CA LYS A 103 0.44 -2.66 -7.80
C LYS A 103 -0.89 -1.92 -7.79
N ARG A 104 -1.65 -2.16 -8.84
CA ARG A 104 -2.98 -1.60 -9.04
C ARG A 104 -4.00 -2.72 -8.90
N PHE A 105 -5.04 -2.48 -8.11
CA PHE A 105 -6.14 -3.40 -7.93
C PHE A 105 -7.44 -2.71 -8.31
N LYS A 106 -8.35 -3.48 -8.90
CA LYS A 106 -9.73 -3.03 -9.14
C LYS A 106 -10.60 -3.38 -7.94
N ASN A 107 -11.75 -2.73 -7.83
CA ASN A 107 -12.74 -2.98 -6.78
C ASN A 107 -12.17 -2.66 -5.38
N THR A 108 -11.91 -1.38 -5.15
CA THR A 108 -11.20 -0.87 -3.97
C THR A 108 -11.81 -1.34 -2.66
N CYS A 109 -13.15 -1.42 -2.55
CA CYS A 109 -13.80 -1.86 -1.31
C CYS A 109 -13.46 -3.32 -0.99
N SER A 110 -13.52 -4.20 -2.00
CA SER A 110 -13.17 -5.61 -1.83
C SER A 110 -11.69 -5.78 -1.47
N VAL A 111 -10.81 -4.96 -2.05
CA VAL A 111 -9.37 -4.96 -1.73
C VAL A 111 -9.14 -4.55 -0.27
N LEU A 112 -9.81 -3.50 0.21
CA LEU A 112 -9.70 -3.07 1.60
C LEU A 112 -10.21 -4.14 2.59
N GLU A 113 -11.32 -4.81 2.25
CA GLU A 113 -11.84 -5.92 3.07
C GLU A 113 -10.89 -7.12 3.09
N GLN A 114 -10.24 -7.43 1.96
CA GLN A 114 -9.30 -8.56 1.86
C GLN A 114 -7.97 -8.29 2.57
N TYR A 115 -7.35 -7.12 2.34
CA TYR A 115 -6.00 -6.83 2.81
C TYR A 115 -5.95 -6.04 4.12
N SER A 116 -7.05 -5.43 4.53
CA SER A 116 -7.13 -4.63 5.77
C SER A 116 -8.47 -4.81 6.50
N PRO A 117 -8.89 -6.06 6.79
CA PRO A 117 -10.20 -6.34 7.42
C PRO A 117 -10.37 -5.64 8.77
N LYS A 118 -9.30 -5.55 9.57
CA LYS A 118 -9.33 -4.84 10.87
C LYS A 118 -9.62 -3.35 10.73
N TYR A 119 -9.12 -2.71 9.66
CA TYR A 119 -9.38 -1.30 9.39
C TYR A 119 -10.84 -1.09 8.97
N VAL A 120 -11.34 -1.95 8.09
CA VAL A 120 -12.75 -1.94 7.69
C VAL A 120 -13.66 -2.17 8.91
N GLU A 121 -13.35 -3.15 9.77
CA GLU A 121 -14.11 -3.42 10.99
C GLU A 121 -14.11 -2.20 11.94
N ALA A 122 -12.97 -1.50 12.08
CA ALA A 122 -12.89 -0.30 12.90
C ALA A 122 -13.79 0.83 12.36
N ILE A 123 -13.87 0.99 11.03
CA ILE A 123 -14.81 1.94 10.39
C ILE A 123 -16.26 1.51 10.64
N LYS A 124 -16.60 0.23 10.43
CA LYS A 124 -17.96 -0.31 10.63
C LYS A 124 -18.44 -0.18 12.09
N LYS A 125 -17.53 -0.12 13.07
CA LYS A 125 -17.87 0.09 14.49
C LYS A 125 -18.20 1.54 14.84
N GLN A 126 -17.66 2.50 14.09
CA GLN A 126 -17.86 3.93 14.34
C GLN A 126 -18.87 4.57 13.39
N THR A 127 -19.22 3.87 12.31
CA THR A 127 -20.17 4.32 11.30
C THR A 127 -21.28 3.30 11.16
N ASN A 128 -22.47 3.73 10.74
CA ASN A 128 -23.56 2.79 10.43
C ASN A 128 -23.40 2.14 9.04
N ILE A 129 -22.19 2.15 8.49
CA ILE A 129 -21.89 1.62 7.16
C ILE A 129 -21.51 0.15 7.30
N THR A 130 -22.20 -0.73 6.58
CA THR A 130 -21.97 -2.18 6.63
C THR A 130 -21.09 -2.69 5.48
N GLY A 131 -20.84 -1.86 4.47
CA GLY A 131 -20.03 -2.18 3.29
C GLY A 131 -20.16 -1.09 2.23
N CYS A 132 -19.68 -1.38 1.02
CA CYS A 132 -19.92 -0.49 -0.12
C CYS A 132 -21.32 -0.71 -0.72
N PRO A 133 -21.93 0.34 -1.32
CA PRO A 133 -21.37 1.67 -1.56
C PRO A 133 -21.24 2.54 -0.29
N LEU A 134 -20.18 3.35 -0.20
CA LEU A 134 -20.03 4.35 0.86
C LEU A 134 -20.78 5.63 0.45
N PRO A 135 -21.85 6.03 1.16
CA PRO A 135 -22.64 7.17 0.76
C PRO A 135 -21.87 8.50 0.91
N VAL A 136 -22.36 9.53 0.19
CA VAL A 136 -21.91 10.92 0.37
C VAL A 136 -22.18 11.36 1.81
N GLY A 137 -21.23 12.04 2.43
CA GLY A 137 -21.41 12.54 3.78
C GLY A 137 -20.11 12.85 4.51
N THR A 138 -20.26 13.39 5.71
CA THR A 138 -19.16 13.65 6.64
C THR A 138 -19.19 12.60 7.75
N TYR A 139 -18.09 11.88 7.87
CA TYR A 139 -17.86 10.83 8.85
C TYR A 139 -16.90 11.36 9.90
N GLU A 140 -17.36 11.42 11.15
CA GLU A 140 -16.51 11.76 12.28
C GLU A 140 -15.91 10.48 12.86
N PHE A 141 -14.59 10.43 12.92
CA PHE A 141 -13.86 9.32 13.50
C PHE A 141 -13.18 9.76 14.78
N LYS A 142 -13.34 8.97 15.84
CA LYS A 142 -12.72 9.18 17.14
C LYS A 142 -11.92 7.94 17.53
N ASP A 143 -10.63 8.12 17.74
CA ASP A 143 -9.69 7.06 18.08
C ASP A 143 -9.78 5.84 17.15
N LEU A 144 -10.01 6.09 15.84
CA LEU A 144 -10.08 5.05 14.82
C LEU A 144 -8.72 4.34 14.73
N VAL A 145 -8.69 3.05 15.01
CA VAL A 145 -7.46 2.28 15.05
C VAL A 145 -6.99 1.96 13.64
N ILE A 146 -5.81 2.46 13.28
CA ILE A 146 -5.08 2.15 12.05
C ILE A 146 -3.97 1.16 12.41
N ASN A 147 -4.17 -0.09 12.00
CA ASN A 147 -3.18 -1.15 12.11
C ASN A 147 -2.50 -1.35 10.77
N LEU A 148 -1.19 -1.14 10.71
CA LEU A 148 -0.39 -1.46 9.52
C LEU A 148 0.04 -2.94 9.50
N ASP A 149 -0.91 -3.82 9.74
CA ASP A 149 -0.71 -5.26 9.68
C ASP A 149 -0.96 -5.72 8.23
N MET A 150 -0.01 -5.42 7.35
CA MET A 150 -0.13 -5.78 5.94
C MET A 150 0.19 -7.26 5.77
N ALA A 151 -0.70 -8.01 5.11
CA ALA A 151 -0.54 -9.43 4.83
C ALA A 151 0.62 -9.79 3.86
N VAL A 152 1.34 -8.77 3.36
CA VAL A 152 2.47 -8.92 2.44
C VAL A 152 3.76 -8.73 3.23
N SER A 153 4.77 -9.59 3.02
CA SER A 153 6.13 -9.36 3.55
C SER A 153 6.92 -8.51 2.55
N MET A 154 7.31 -7.30 2.96
CA MET A 154 8.17 -6.40 2.19
C MET A 154 9.62 -6.52 2.67
N PRO A 155 10.62 -6.33 1.79
CA PRO A 155 12.01 -6.30 2.24
C PRO A 155 12.23 -5.22 3.31
N TYR A 156 13.17 -5.44 4.23
CA TYR A 156 13.49 -4.43 5.23
C TYR A 156 14.09 -3.18 4.57
N GLY A 157 13.68 -2.01 5.03
CA GLY A 157 14.15 -0.74 4.51
C GLY A 157 13.18 0.41 4.69
N LEU A 158 13.61 1.58 4.22
CA LEU A 158 12.80 2.79 4.23
C LEU A 158 12.12 2.95 2.86
N TYR A 159 10.80 3.13 2.89
CA TYR A 159 9.95 3.22 1.73
C TYR A 159 9.18 4.54 1.73
N ARG A 160 9.01 5.10 0.55
CA ARG A 160 8.03 6.15 0.28
C ARG A 160 6.91 5.50 -0.51
N THR A 161 5.74 5.43 0.10
CA THR A 161 4.55 4.79 -0.46
C THR A 161 3.55 5.86 -0.82
N THR A 162 3.10 5.85 -2.07
CA THR A 162 1.97 6.64 -2.54
C THR A 162 0.79 5.69 -2.76
N VAL A 163 -0.34 6.00 -2.15
CA VAL A 163 -1.61 5.28 -2.32
C VAL A 163 -2.58 6.22 -3.00
N GLU A 164 -3.09 5.80 -4.14
CA GLU A 164 -4.02 6.57 -4.96
C GLU A 164 -5.29 5.76 -5.15
N PHE A 165 -6.43 6.36 -4.82
CA PHE A 165 -7.74 5.82 -5.14
C PHE A 165 -8.24 6.50 -6.41
N PHE A 166 -8.69 5.70 -7.36
CA PHE A 166 -9.31 6.15 -8.59
C PHE A 166 -10.78 5.73 -8.61
N LYS A 167 -11.61 6.56 -9.22
CA LYS A 167 -12.97 6.24 -9.62
C LYS A 167 -13.15 6.71 -11.05
N ASP A 168 -13.58 5.82 -11.94
CA ASP A 168 -13.78 6.12 -13.37
C ASP A 168 -12.54 6.76 -14.05
N SER A 169 -11.35 6.34 -13.62
CA SER A 169 -10.03 6.84 -14.04
C SER A 169 -9.63 8.23 -13.53
N GLU A 170 -10.44 8.88 -12.71
CA GLU A 170 -10.11 10.13 -12.02
C GLU A 170 -9.58 9.86 -10.61
N ILE A 171 -8.64 10.68 -10.12
CA ILE A 171 -8.12 10.56 -8.76
C ILE A 171 -9.21 10.98 -7.78
N PHE A 172 -9.71 10.02 -7.02
CA PHE A 172 -10.69 10.21 -5.95
C PHE A 172 -10.00 10.70 -4.66
N PHE A 173 -8.81 10.19 -4.37
CA PHE A 173 -8.01 10.54 -3.20
C PHE A 173 -6.56 10.08 -3.35
N CYS A 174 -5.64 10.80 -2.71
CA CYS A 174 -4.25 10.39 -2.62
C CYS A 174 -3.70 10.59 -1.19
N MET A 175 -2.89 9.63 -0.75
CA MET A 175 -2.05 9.77 0.44
C MET A 175 -0.62 9.30 0.16
N ARG A 176 0.36 10.01 0.72
CA ARG A 176 1.77 9.63 0.67
C ARG A 176 2.32 9.47 2.08
N LEU A 177 3.05 8.39 2.31
CA LEU A 177 3.59 7.98 3.61
C LEU A 177 5.05 7.56 3.47
N ILE A 178 5.85 7.91 4.46
CA ILE A 178 7.17 7.31 4.67
C ILE A 178 7.02 6.14 5.65
N LEU A 179 7.28 4.94 5.17
CA LEU A 179 7.20 3.68 5.91
C LEU A 179 8.59 3.12 6.17
N ASP A 180 8.86 2.73 7.41
CA ASP A 180 10.07 2.00 7.79
C ASP A 180 9.69 0.55 8.07
N VAL A 181 10.17 -0.36 7.22
CA VAL A 181 9.92 -1.80 7.28
C VAL A 181 11.05 -2.44 8.04
N LEU A 182 10.74 -2.98 9.21
CA LEU A 182 11.71 -3.50 10.17
C LEU A 182 11.46 -4.98 10.46
N PRO A 183 12.48 -5.76 10.85
CA PRO A 183 12.26 -7.09 11.39
C PRO A 183 11.41 -7.03 12.67
N VAL A 184 10.48 -7.97 12.81
CA VAL A 184 9.83 -8.27 14.09
C VAL A 184 10.92 -8.75 15.05
N LYS A 185 10.98 -8.14 16.24
CA LYS A 185 11.91 -8.54 17.30
C LYS A 185 11.29 -9.63 18.14
#